data_AF-A0A852TJM7-F1
#
_entry.id   AF-A0A852TJM7-F1
#
_cell.length_a   1.000
_cell.length_b   1.000
_cell.length_c   1.000
_cell.angle_alpha   90.00
_cell.angle_beta   90.00
_cell.angle_gamma   90.00
#
_symmetry.space_group_name_H-M   'P 1'
#
loop_
_entity.id
_entity.type
_entity.pdbx_description
1 polymer ?
#
loop_
_entity_poly.entity_id
_entity_poly.type
_entity_poly.pdbx_seq_one_letter_code
_entity_poly.pdbx_strand_id
1 'polypeptide(L)' 'MYYGAVEAGGTKFVCAVSNENFEIIDRMNIPTTKPNETIQQVHQFFNKYTLKCCLCTFLVTD' A
#
# COMPACT_ATOMS: atom_id res chain seq x y z
N MET A 1 11.87 9.40 -7.18
CA MET A 1 11.56 8.63 -5.95
C MET A 1 10.08 8.26 -5.94
N TYR A 2 9.66 7.27 -5.16
CA TYR A 2 8.26 6.83 -5.10
C TYR A 2 7.61 7.12 -3.74
N TYR A 3 6.28 7.24 -3.74
CA TYR A 3 5.45 7.36 -2.53
C TYR A 3 4.57 6.14 -2.40
N GLY A 4 4.53 5.55 -1.20
CA GLY A 4 3.64 4.44 -0.89
C GLY A 4 2.36 4.92 -0.20
N ALA A 5 1.23 4.30 -0.51
CA ALA A 5 -0.03 4.48 0.18
C ALA A 5 -0.61 3.13 0.58
N VAL A 6 -1.13 3.01 1.79
CA VAL A 6 -1.85 1.82 2.26
C VAL A 6 -3.17 2.21 2.91
N GLU A 7 -4.25 1.57 2.48
CA GLU A 7 -5.59 1.64 3.06
C GLU A 7 -5.86 0.28 3.72
N ALA A 8 -5.98 0.26 5.05
CA ALA A 8 -6.22 -0.96 5.81
C ALA A 8 -7.72 -1.16 6.06
N GLY A 9 -8.37 -2.03 5.28
CA GLY A 9 -9.76 -2.40 5.45
C GLY A 9 -9.95 -3.72 6.20
N GLY A 10 -11.15 -3.94 6.74
CA GLY A 10 -11.52 -5.21 7.39
C GLY A 10 -11.57 -6.41 6.46
N THR A 11 -11.83 -6.18 5.16
CA THR A 11 -11.93 -7.23 4.14
C THR A 11 -10.68 -7.32 3.27
N LYS A 12 -10.05 -6.17 2.98
CA LYS A 12 -8.85 -6.09 2.15
C LYS A 12 -8.02 -4.86 2.52
N PHE A 13 -6.73 -4.95 2.25
CA PHE A 13 -5.82 -3.81 2.20
C PHE A 13 -5.64 -3.40 0.75
N VAL A 14 -5.65 -2.10 0.48
CA VAL A 14 -5.28 -1.55 -0.83
C VAL A 14 -3.93 -0.86 -0.67
N CYS A 15 -2.93 -1.31 -1.42
CA CYS A 15 -1.63 -0.68 -1.48
C CYS A 15 -1.45 -0.02 -2.85
N ALA A 16 -0.84 1.16 -2.89
CA ALA A 16 -0.50 1.85 -4.12
C ALA A 16 0.89 2.48 -4.03
N VAL A 17 1.53 2.63 -5.18
CA VAL A 17 2.80 3.35 -5.34
C VAL A 17 2.60 4.42 -6.40
N SER A 18 3.01 5.65 -6.09
CA SER A 18 2.94 6.78 -7.01
C SER A 18 4.30 7.43 -7.24
N ASN A 19 4.48 8.06 -8.39
CA ASN A 19 5.66 8.87 -8.69
C ASN A 19 5.55 10.29 -8.10
N GLU A 20 6.50 11.16 -8.44
CA GLU A 20 6.56 12.54 -7.94
C GLU A 20 5.44 13.46 -8.44
N ASN A 21 4.80 13.09 -9.55
CA ASN A 21 3.63 13.77 -10.08
C ASN A 21 2.31 13.20 -9.51
N PHE A 22 2.39 12.34 -8.49
CA PHE A 22 1.28 11.60 -7.89
C PHE A 22 0.54 10.66 -8.84
N GLU A 23 1.17 10.28 -9.95
CA GLU A 23 0.62 9.27 -10.87
C GLU A 23 0.81 7.88 -10.27
N ILE A 24 -0.26 7.06 -10.25
CA ILE A 24 -0.21 5.69 -9.74
C ILE A 24 0.57 4.81 -10.72
N ILE A 25 1.64 4.19 -10.22
CA ILE A 25 2.54 3.32 -10.98
C ILE A 25 2.20 1.84 -10.73
N ASP A 26 1.79 1.51 -9.50
CA ASP A 26 1.41 0.16 -9.12
C ASP A 26 0.33 0.18 -8.05
N ARG A 27 -0.54 -0.83 -8.06
CA ARG A 27 -1.62 -1.02 -7.10
C ARG A 27 -1.87 -2.50 -6.86
N MET A 28 -2.05 -2.87 -5.60
CA MET A 28 -2.34 -4.24 -5.20
C MET A 28 -3.44 -4.28 -4.15
N ASN A 29 -4.36 -5.25 -4.29
CA ASN A 29 -5.35 -5.57 -3.27
C ASN A 29 -4.90 -6.83 -2.53
N ILE A 30 -4.80 -6.76 -1.21
CA ILE A 30 -4.40 -7.86 -0.33
C ILE A 30 -5.62 -8.25 0.50
N PRO A 31 -6.15 -9.49 0.43
CA PRO A 31 -7.21 -9.93 1.33
C PRO A 31 -6.76 -9.83 2.79
N THR A 32 -7.62 -9.27 3.65
CA THR A 32 -7.33 -9.20 5.08
C THR A 32 -7.48 -10.60 5.68
N THR A 33 -6.39 -11.14 6.20
CA THR A 33 -6.32 -12.49 6.77
C THR A 33 -5.77 -12.40 8.19
N LYS A 34 -4.69 -13.12 8.51
CA LYS A 34 -3.98 -12.91 9.79
C LYS A 34 -3.15 -11.63 9.71
N PRO A 35 -2.98 -10.89 10.82
CA PRO A 35 -2.19 -9.66 10.83
C PRO A 35 -0.77 -9.85 10.26
N ASN A 36 -0.05 -10.89 10.67
CA ASN A 36 1.31 -11.16 10.20
C ASN A 36 1.37 -11.45 8.69
N GLU A 37 0.43 -12.23 8.17
CA GLU A 37 0.36 -12.61 6.75
C GLU A 37 0.01 -11.39 5.87
N THR A 38 -0.93 -10.56 6.33
CA THR A 38 -1.35 -9.34 5.64
C THR A 38 -0.20 -8.33 5.63
N ILE A 39 0.43 -8.07 6.77
CA ILE A 39 1.56 -7.13 6.89
C ILE A 39 2.77 -7.60 6.06
N GLN A 40 3.05 -8.91 6.04
CA GLN A 40 4.14 -9.45 5.22
C GLN A 40 3.91 -9.20 3.74
N GLN A 41 2.67 -9.35 3.25
CA GLN A 41 2.34 -9.05 1.85
C GLN A 41 2.47 -7.55 1.53
N VAL A 42 2.10 -6.67 2.46
CA VAL A 42 2.30 -5.23 2.33
C VAL A 42 3.80 -4.90 2.22
N HIS A 43 4.64 -5.49 3.07
CA HIS A 43 6.10 -5.32 2.99
C HIS A 43 6.66 -5.83 1.66
N GLN A 44 6.23 -7.01 1.21
CA GLN A 44 6.67 -7.58 -0.07
C GLN A 44 6.28 -6.70 -1.26
N PHE A 45 5.12 -6.03 -1.20
CA PHE A 45 4.71 -5.07 -2.22
C PHE A 45 5.65 -3.86 -2.25
N PHE A 46 5.88 -3.21 -1.11
CA PHE A 46 6.68 -1.99 -1.05
C PHE A 46 8.19 -2.20 -1.22
N ASN A 47 8.73 -3.39 -0.88
CA ASN A 47 10.15 -3.71 -1.06
C ASN A 47 10.63 -3.69 -2.52
N LYS A 48 9.70 -3.70 -3.49
CA LYS A 48 10.02 -3.54 -4.92
C LYS A 48 10.45 -2.11 -5.28
N TYR A 49 10.20 -1.15 -4.39
CA TYR A 49 10.36 0.28 -4.66
C TYR A 49 11.21 0.96 -3.59
N THR A 50 12.08 1.89 -4.01
CA THR A 50 12.74 2.81 -3.09
C THR A 50 11.78 3.96 -2.76
N LEU A 51 11.05 3.82 -1.65
CA LEU A 51 10.09 4.81 -1.19
C LEU A 51 10.77 5.96 -0.45
N LYS A 52 10.31 7.19 -0.71
CA LYS A 52 10.68 8.37 0.08
C LYS A 52 9.90 8.44 1.39
N CYS A 53 8.61 8.09 1.33
CA CYS A 53 7.71 8.06 2.48
C CYS A 53 6.56 7.08 2.18
N CYS A 54 6.09 6.38 3.20
CA CYS A 54 4.85 5.60 3.14
C CYS A 54 3.78 6.37 3.92
N LEU A 55 2.74 6.82 3.24
CA LEU A 55 1.59 7.46 3.86
C LEU A 55 0.57 6.37 4.24
N CYS A 56 0.29 6.24 5.54
CA CYS A 56 -0.86 5.46 6.00
C CYS A 56 -2.07 6.40 5.94
N THR A 57 -2.71 6.52 4.78
CA THR A 57 -3.89 7.37 4.64
C THR A 57 -5.09 6.61 5.16
N PHE A 58 -5.57 6.97 6.35
CA PHE A 58 -6.79 6.42 6.97
C PHE A 58 -8.10 6.87 6.27
N LEU A 59 -8.01 7.29 5.01
CA LEU A 59 -9.11 7.83 4.21
C LEU A 59 -8.92 7.40 2.75
N VAL A 60 -9.24 6.16 2.46
CA VAL A 60 -10.02 5.88 1.26
C VAL A 60 -11.31 5.30 1.82
N THR A 61 -12.23 6.19 2.17
CA THR A 61 -13.64 5.80 2.17
C THR A 61 -13.92 5.20 0.81
N ASP A 62 -14.59 4.05 0.78
CA ASP A 62 -15.10 3.40 -0.43
C ASP A 62 -15.52 4.38 -1.54
#